data_AF-A0A951UR39-F1
#
_entry.id   AF-A0A951UR39-F1
#
_cell.length_a   1.000
_cell.length_b   1.000
_cell.length_c   1.000
_cell.angle_alpha   90.00
_cell.angle_beta   90.00
_cell.angle_gamma   90.00
#
_symmetry.space_group_name_H-M   'P 1'
#
loop_
_entity.id
_entity.type
_entity.pdbx_description
1 polymer ?
#
loop_
_entity_poly.entity_id
_entity_poly.type
_entity_poly.pdbx_seq_one_letter_code
_entity_poly.pdbx_strand_id
1 'polypeptide(L)'
;MTISLDLPPELENALCTEAASLNLALPEYILRLLSTRQILNNPLKSGAELVAYWQSEGIINSRSDITDSQAYARNLRHHAETRERT
;
A
#
# COMPACT_ATOMS: atom_id res chain seq x y z
N MET A 1 20.25 1.18 20.03
CA MET A 1 19.76 2.54 20.38
C MET A 1 18.33 2.41 20.86
N THR A 2 17.94 3.15 21.88
CA THR A 2 16.58 3.16 22.42
C THR A 2 15.95 4.51 22.11
N ILE A 3 14.75 4.50 21.52
CA ILE A 3 13.95 5.69 21.22
C ILE A 3 12.67 5.56 22.03
N SER A 4 12.34 6.55 22.85
CA SER A 4 11.07 6.61 23.60
C SER A 4 10.16 7.63 22.93
N LEU A 5 8.90 7.27 22.73
CA LEU A 5 7.87 8.12 22.13
C LEU A 5 6.67 8.14 23.07
N ASP A 6 6.27 9.34 23.49
CA ASP A 6 5.03 9.52 24.25
C ASP A 6 3.88 9.61 23.24
N LEU A 7 3.06 8.55 23.17
CA LEU A 7 1.93 8.46 22.26
C LEU A 7 0.62 8.76 23.00
N PRO A 8 -0.34 9.42 22.34
CA PRO A 8 -1.72 9.46 22.82
C PRO A 8 -2.27 8.03 22.98
N PRO A 9 -3.09 7.76 24.01
CA PRO A 9 -3.59 6.41 24.28
C PRO A 9 -4.44 5.86 23.12
N GLU A 10 -5.11 6.73 22.37
CA GLU A 10 -5.89 6.33 21.19
C GLU A 10 -4.98 5.75 20.10
N LEU A 11 -3.80 6.34 19.91
CA LEU A 11 -2.84 5.94 18.88
C LEU A 11 -2.12 4.65 19.28
N GLU A 12 -1.76 4.50 20.56
CA GLU A 12 -1.19 3.26 21.08
C GLU A 12 -2.15 2.07 20.85
N ASN A 13 -3.43 2.25 21.17
CA ASN A 13 -4.44 1.21 20.97
C ASN A 13 -4.65 0.85 19.50
N ALA A 14 -4.63 1.85 18.60
CA ALA A 14 -4.71 1.61 17.17
C ALA A 14 -3.54 0.76 16.66
N LEU A 15 -2.31 1.10 17.07
CA LEU A 15 -1.11 0.35 16.69
C LEU A 15 -1.12 -1.09 17.23
N CYS A 16 -1.56 -1.29 18.47
CA CYS A 16 -1.74 -2.63 19.05
C CYS A 16 -2.77 -3.46 18.27
N THR A 17 -3.89 -2.85 17.87
CA THR A 17 -4.95 -3.53 17.12
C THR A 17 -4.46 -3.93 15.74
N GLU A 18 -3.76 -3.05 15.03
CA GLU A 18 -3.16 -3.34 13.73
C GLU A 18 -2.12 -4.45 13.83
N ALA A 19 -1.22 -4.39 14.82
CA ALA A 19 -0.24 -5.44 15.07
C ALA A 19 -0.90 -6.81 15.29
N ALA A 20 -1.96 -6.84 16.12
CA ALA A 20 -2.71 -8.06 16.39
C ALA A 20 -3.40 -8.62 15.13
N SER A 21 -3.98 -7.76 14.28
CA SER A 21 -4.60 -8.18 13.01
C SER A 21 -3.61 -8.83 12.04
N LEU A 22 -2.32 -8.47 12.14
CA LEU A 22 -1.23 -9.02 11.35
C LEU A 22 -0.51 -10.19 12.05
N ASN A 23 -0.98 -10.63 13.23
CA ASN A 23 -0.31 -11.61 14.09
C ASN A 23 1.16 -11.25 14.41
N LEU A 24 1.43 -9.97 14.63
CA LEU A 24 2.77 -9.48 14.98
C LEU A 24 2.79 -8.90 16.40
N ALA A 25 3.94 -9.02 17.06
CA ALA A 25 4.15 -8.27 18.31
C ALA A 25 4.28 -6.78 17.99
N LEU A 26 3.83 -5.90 18.91
CA LEU A 26 3.90 -4.45 18.72
C LEU A 26 5.32 -3.98 18.32
N PRO A 27 6.42 -4.40 18.98
CA PRO A 27 7.76 -3.96 18.58
C PRO A 27 8.13 -4.37 17.15
N GLU A 28 7.75 -5.57 16.71
CA GLU A 28 7.98 -6.05 15.35
C GLU A 28 7.18 -5.26 14.34
N TYR A 29 5.92 -4.95 14.67
CA TYR A 29 5.06 -4.11 13.84
C TYR A 29 5.63 -2.70 13.66
N ILE A 30 6.12 -2.08 14.75
CA ILE A 30 6.75 -0.76 14.69
C ILE A 30 8.04 -0.79 13.85
N LEU A 31 8.91 -1.79 14.05
CA LEU A 31 10.12 -1.95 13.23
C LEU A 31 9.77 -2.13 11.75
N ARG A 32 8.75 -2.93 11.45
CA ARG A 32 8.25 -3.09 10.09
C ARG A 32 7.81 -1.76 9.51
N LEU A 33 6.94 -1.02 10.20
CA LEU A 33 6.48 0.31 9.78
C LEU A 33 7.63 1.28 9.49
N LEU A 34 8.62 1.33 10.38
CA LEU A 34 9.78 2.21 10.23
C LEU A 34 10.69 1.78 9.06
N SER A 35 10.83 0.48 8.83
CA SER A 35 11.62 -0.06 7.71
C SER A 35 10.93 0.10 6.35
N THR A 36 9.60 0.00 6.30
CA THR A 36 8.81 0.09 5.07
C THR A 36 8.48 1.52 4.67
N ARG A 37 8.78 2.52 5.51
CA ARG A 37 8.68 3.92 5.11
C ARG A 37 9.76 4.24 4.06
N GLN A 38 9.51 3.83 2.83
CA GLN A 38 10.02 4.54 1.67
C GLN A 38 9.27 5.86 1.60
N ILE A 39 9.77 6.86 2.33
CA ILE A 39 9.42 8.23 2.01
C ILE A 39 10.00 8.45 0.61
N LEU A 40 9.13 8.64 -0.39
CA LEU A 40 9.55 9.15 -1.69
C LEU A 40 10.10 10.56 -1.43
N ASN A 41 11.38 10.64 -1.04
CA ASN A 41 12.06 11.88 -0.67
C ASN A 41 12.12 12.87 -1.84
N ASN A 42 11.85 12.40 -3.05
CA ASN A 42 11.61 13.23 -4.21
C ASN A 42 10.22 12.91 -4.75
N PRO A 43 9.23 13.82 -4.63
CA PRO A 43 7.96 13.64 -5.34
C PRO A 43 8.28 13.55 -6.83
N LEU A 44 7.79 12.50 -7.50
CA LEU A 44 7.97 12.29 -8.93
C LEU A 44 7.38 13.50 -9.68
N LYS A 45 8.22 14.26 -10.38
CA LYS A 45 7.85 15.59 -10.93
C LYS A 45 7.33 15.51 -12.36
N SER A 46 7.46 14.35 -12.99
CA SER A 46 7.07 14.13 -14.38
C SER A 46 6.51 12.73 -14.60
N GLY A 47 5.73 12.57 -15.67
CA GLY A 47 5.22 11.26 -16.07
C GLY A 47 6.34 10.27 -16.40
N ALA A 48 7.47 10.75 -16.94
CA ALA A 48 8.62 9.90 -17.23
C ALA A 48 9.26 9.33 -15.94
N GLU A 49 9.42 10.17 -14.91
CA GLU A 49 9.90 9.71 -13.59
C GLU A 49 8.95 8.67 -12.98
N LEU A 50 7.64 8.88 -13.11
CA LEU A 50 6.63 7.94 -12.61
C LEU A 50 6.71 6.58 -13.31
N VAL A 51 6.84 6.57 -14.64
CA VAL A 51 7.00 5.32 -15.40
C VAL A 51 8.30 4.61 -15.04
N ALA A 52 9.41 5.35 -14.89
CA ALA A 52 10.70 4.78 -14.47
C ALA A 52 10.62 4.14 -13.08
N TYR A 53 9.93 4.79 -12.13
CA TYR A 53 9.68 4.24 -10.80
C TYR A 53 8.84 2.95 -10.84
N TRP A 54 7.73 2.94 -11.60
CA TRP A 54 6.92 1.73 -11.74
C TRP A 54 7.68 0.57 -12.40
N GLN A 55 8.61 0.86 -13.30
CA GLN A 55 9.49 -0.15 -13.88
C GLN A 55 10.46 -0.72 -12.83
N SER A 56 11.08 0.12 -12.00
CA SER A 56 12.03 -0.32 -10.97
C SER A 56 11.37 -1.14 -9.86
N GLU A 57 10.13 -0.79 -9.50
CA GLU A 57 9.31 -1.54 -8.54
C GLU A 57 8.67 -2.80 -9.15
N GLY A 58 8.93 -3.12 -10.42
CA GLY A 58 8.39 -4.31 -11.09
C GLY A 58 6.88 -4.29 -11.31
N ILE A 59 6.26 -3.11 -11.24
CA ILE A 59 4.80 -2.94 -11.39
C ILE A 59 4.40 -3.10 -12.86
N ILE A 60 5.23 -2.60 -13.78
CA ILE A 60 4.98 -2.75 -15.22
C ILE A 60 5.04 -4.24 -15.59
N ASN A 61 3.98 -4.73 -16.23
CA ASN A 61 3.75 -6.14 -16.59
C ASN A 61 3.53 -7.11 -15.41
N SER A 62 3.31 -6.62 -14.19
CA SER A 62 3.01 -7.48 -13.03
C SER A 62 1.70 -8.28 -13.15
N ARG A 63 0.74 -7.80 -13.96
CA ARG A 63 -0.56 -8.44 -14.20
C ARG A 63 -0.59 -9.19 -15.53
N SER A 64 0.15 -10.30 -15.59
CA SER A 64 0.21 -11.16 -16.77
C SER A 64 -1.10 -11.88 -17.08
N ASP A 65 -2.02 -11.93 -16.11
CA ASP A 65 -3.38 -12.46 -16.24
C ASP A 65 -4.29 -11.56 -17.10
N ILE A 66 -3.93 -10.29 -17.28
CA ILE A 66 -4.69 -9.33 -18.08
C ILE A 66 -4.03 -9.18 -19.45
N THR A 67 -4.53 -9.93 -20.44
CA THR A 67 -4.02 -9.87 -21.82
C THR A 67 -4.51 -8.63 -22.58
N ASP A 68 -5.78 -8.25 -22.41
CA ASP A 68 -6.37 -7.03 -22.97
C ASP A 68 -6.85 -6.14 -21.81
N SER A 69 -6.04 -5.12 -21.51
CA SER A 69 -6.30 -4.17 -20.43
C SER A 69 -7.57 -3.35 -20.67
N GLN A 70 -7.92 -3.08 -21.92
CA GLN A 70 -9.11 -2.30 -22.26
C GLN A 70 -10.39 -3.14 -22.10
N ALA A 71 -10.38 -4.39 -22.56
CA ALA A 71 -11.48 -5.33 -22.34
C ALA A 71 -11.69 -5.57 -20.83
N TYR A 72 -10.62 -5.81 -20.08
CA TYR A 72 -10.68 -5.98 -18.63
C TYR A 72 -11.26 -4.74 -17.94
N ALA A 73 -10.82 -3.53 -18.30
CA ALA A 73 -11.35 -2.29 -17.73
C ALA A 73 -12.84 -2.06 -18.05
N ARG A 74 -13.31 -2.46 -19.23
CA ARG A 74 -14.75 -2.41 -19.57
C ARG A 74 -15.56 -3.38 -18.72
N ASN A 75 -15.09 -4.62 -18.59
CA ASN A 75 -15.72 -5.65 -17.78
C ASN A 75 -15.80 -5.23 -16.30
N LEU A 76 -14.71 -4.67 -15.75
CA LEU A 76 -14.66 -4.15 -14.38
C LEU A 76 -15.68 -3.02 -14.15
N ARG A 77 -15.82 -2.08 -15.09
CA ARG A 77 -16.83 -1.02 -15.01
C ARG A 77 -18.25 -1.58 -15.01
N HIS A 78 -18.52 -2.52 -15.90
CA HIS A 78 -19.84 -3.16 -15.97
C HIS A 78 -20.20 -3.86 -14.66
N HIS A 79 -19.29 -4.64 -14.08
CA HIS A 79 -19.50 -5.28 -12.78
C HIS A 79 -19.74 -4.28 -11.63
N ALA A 80 -19.08 -3.13 -11.66
CA ALA A 80 -19.29 -2.09 -10.66
C ALA A 80 -20.67 -1.42 -10.83
N GLU A 81 -21.10 -1.19 -12.07
CA GLU A 81 -22.40 -0.60 -12.40
C GLU A 81 -23.58 -1.52 -12.04
N THR A 82 -23.45 -2.82 -12.27
CA THR A 82 -24.50 -3.81 -12.00
C THR A 82 -24.43 -4.42 -10.61
N ARG A 83 -23.54 -3.93 -9.72
CA ARG A 83 -23.41 -4.45 -8.36
C ARG A 83 -24.67 -4.13 -7.57
N GLU A 84 -25.35 -5.16 -7.06
CA GLU A 84 -26.41 -4.98 -6.07
C GLU A 84 -25.82 -4.31 -4.83
N ARG A 85 -26.40 -3.18 -4.44
CA ARG A 85 -26.09 -2.52 -3.17
C ARG A 85 -26.88 -3.21 -2.08
N THR A 86 -26.25 -4.17 -1.41
CA THR A 86 -26.68 -4.66 -0.10
C THR A 86 -26.28 -3.67 0.99
#